data_AF-A0A562PJQ2-F1
#
_entry.id   AF-A0A562PJQ2-F1
#
_cell.length_a   1.000
_cell.length_b   1.000
_cell.length_c   1.000
_cell.angle_alpha   90.00
_cell.angle_beta   90.00
_cell.angle_gamma   90.00
#
_symmetry.space_group_name_H-M   'P 1'
#
loop_
_entity.id
_entity.type
_entity.pdbx_description
1 polymer ?
#
loop_
_entity_poly.entity_id
_entity_poly.type
_entity_poly.pdbx_seq_one_letter_code
_entity_poly.pdbx_strand_id
1 'polypeptide(L)'
;MKERLVVMNGQRVVQTSWGTPDEKNDMVGKANGVKPGVYNLHSASEADKKKSHEGQIVHSDKGAIYQKAGSYLVKHKPSDFDILPFAGSTVKISYSERGRAVTEAASQQQSRGLSR
;
A
#
# COMPACT_ATOMS: atom_id res chain seq x y z
N MET A 1 -16.68 -8.08 1.43
CA MET A 1 -16.75 -7.32 0.17
C MET A 1 -15.42 -7.48 -0.56
N LYS A 2 -15.41 -7.76 -1.86
CA LYS A 2 -14.17 -7.96 -2.64
C LYS A 2 -13.69 -6.60 -3.15
N GLU A 3 -12.58 -6.11 -2.62
CA GLU A 3 -11.90 -4.89 -3.05
C GLU A 3 -10.56 -5.24 -3.68
N ARG A 4 -10.22 -4.59 -4.80
CA ARG A 4 -8.90 -4.69 -5.43
C ARG A 4 -8.45 -3.33 -5.94
N LEU A 5 -7.14 -3.13 -6.01
CA LEU A 5 -6.51 -1.98 -6.62
C LEU A 5 -5.95 -2.40 -7.98
N VAL A 6 -6.36 -1.72 -9.03
CA VAL A 6 -5.82 -1.87 -10.37
C VAL A 6 -4.88 -0.70 -10.64
N VAL A 7 -3.66 -1.02 -11.02
CA VAL A 7 -2.65 -0.04 -11.43
C VAL A 7 -2.39 -0.23 -12.91
N MET A 8 -2.74 0.78 -13.70
CA MET A 8 -2.55 0.76 -15.16
C MET A 8 -2.27 2.18 -15.66
N ASN A 9 -1.42 2.31 -16.68
CA ASN A 9 -1.12 3.59 -17.33
C ASN A 9 -0.71 4.71 -16.36
N GLY A 10 0.01 4.37 -15.28
CA GLY A 10 0.42 5.34 -14.26
C GLY A 10 -0.71 5.85 -13.37
N GLN A 11 -1.88 5.22 -13.40
CA GLN A 11 -3.05 5.52 -12.56
C GLN A 11 -3.37 4.36 -11.62
N ARG A 12 -4.05 4.68 -10.53
CA ARG A 12 -4.56 3.76 -9.51
C ARG A 12 -6.08 3.87 -9.44
N VAL A 13 -6.76 2.74 -9.59
CA VAL A 13 -8.22 2.63 -9.52
C VAL A 13 -8.57 1.55 -8.50
N VAL A 14 -9.37 1.90 -7.49
CA VAL A 14 -9.94 0.94 -6.57
C VAL A 14 -11.24 0.43 -7.15
N GLN A 15 -11.38 -0.89 -7.23
CA GLN A 15 -12.59 -1.56 -7.68
C GLN A 15 -13.21 -2.29 -6.49
N THR A 16 -14.48 -2.01 -6.21
CA THR A 16 -15.29 -2.73 -5.22
C THR A 16 -16.29 -3.63 -5.92
N SER A 17 -16.54 -4.80 -5.33
CA SER A 17 -17.45 -5.83 -5.85
C SER A 17 -17.13 -6.25 -7.30
N TRP A 18 -15.84 -6.37 -7.62
CA TRP A 18 -15.38 -6.71 -8.97
C TRP A 18 -16.00 -8.01 -9.48
N GLY A 19 -16.40 -8.03 -10.76
CA GLY A 19 -17.02 -9.20 -11.39
C GLY A 19 -18.48 -9.42 -10.99
N THR A 20 -19.15 -8.41 -10.41
CA THR A 20 -20.59 -8.41 -10.13
C THR A 20 -21.27 -7.21 -10.80
N PRO A 21 -22.61 -7.21 -10.98
CA PRO A 21 -23.34 -6.06 -11.52
C PRO A 21 -23.16 -4.76 -10.72
N ASP A 22 -22.85 -4.88 -9.43
CA ASP A 22 -22.62 -3.75 -8.51
C ASP A 22 -21.15 -3.28 -8.48
N GLU A 23 -20.34 -3.63 -9.49
CA GLU A 23 -18.95 -3.20 -9.57
C GLU A 23 -18.85 -1.67 -9.62
N LYS A 24 -18.03 -1.10 -8.72
CA LYS A 24 -17.75 0.33 -8.67
C LYS A 24 -16.27 0.60 -8.82
N ASN A 25 -15.96 1.62 -9.61
CA ASN A 25 -14.59 2.07 -9.88
C ASN A 25 -14.37 3.45 -9.30
N ASP A 26 -13.52 3.52 -8.30
CA ASP A 26 -13.09 4.78 -7.69
C ASP A 26 -11.66 5.08 -8.16
N MET A 27 -11.51 6.11 -9.02
CA MET A 27 -10.18 6.57 -9.40
C MET A 27 -9.52 7.26 -8.20
N VAL A 28 -8.39 6.72 -7.76
CA VAL A 28 -7.73 7.14 -6.52
C VAL A 28 -6.59 8.14 -6.80
N GLY A 29 -5.99 8.09 -7.99
CA GLY A 29 -4.99 9.06 -8.43
C GLY A 29 -3.81 8.44 -9.17
N LYS A 30 -2.65 9.13 -9.16
CA LYS A 30 -1.43 8.68 -9.84
C LYS A 30 -0.78 7.51 -9.12
N ALA A 31 -0.15 6.61 -9.87
CA ALA A 31 0.55 5.43 -9.37
C ALA A 31 1.88 5.73 -8.68
N ASN A 32 2.53 6.86 -9.00
CA ASN A 32 3.73 7.35 -8.31
C ASN A 32 4.84 6.29 -8.14
N GLY A 33 5.06 5.44 -9.14
CA GLY A 33 6.08 4.38 -9.10
C GLY A 33 5.59 3.03 -8.55
N VAL A 34 4.31 2.91 -8.17
CA VAL A 34 3.68 1.59 -7.99
C VAL A 34 3.63 0.88 -9.35
N LYS A 35 4.13 -0.36 -9.39
CA LYS A 35 4.18 -1.14 -10.63
C LYS A 35 2.76 -1.41 -11.15
N PRO A 36 2.54 -1.40 -12.48
CA PRO A 36 1.28 -1.84 -13.07
C PRO A 36 0.94 -3.27 -12.65
N GLY A 37 -0.34 -3.53 -12.42
CA GLY A 37 -0.83 -4.84 -11.98
C GLY A 37 -2.12 -4.76 -11.17
N VAL A 38 -2.60 -5.93 -10.77
CA VAL A 38 -3.78 -6.08 -9.92
C VAL A 38 -3.33 -6.47 -8.52
N TYR A 39 -3.78 -5.72 -7.53
CA TYR A 39 -3.48 -5.90 -6.11
C TYR A 39 -4.78 -6.22 -5.38
N ASN A 40 -4.93 -7.46 -4.92
CA ASN A 40 -6.15 -7.89 -4.23
C ASN A 40 -6.16 -7.38 -2.79
N LEU A 41 -6.74 -6.19 -2.57
CA LEU A 41 -6.80 -5.54 -1.27
C LEU A 41 -7.59 -6.37 -0.25
N HIS A 42 -8.61 -7.10 -0.71
CA HIS A 42 -9.40 -8.00 0.13
C HIS A 42 -8.61 -9.19 0.70
N SER A 43 -7.46 -9.55 0.12
CA SER A 43 -6.60 -10.64 0.62
C SER A 43 -5.46 -10.11 1.48
N ALA A 44 -5.44 -8.81 1.78
CA ALA A 44 -4.43 -8.24 2.66
C ALA A 44 -4.60 -8.77 4.09
N SER A 45 -3.49 -9.15 4.71
CA SER A 45 -3.46 -9.52 6.13
C SER A 45 -3.38 -8.28 7.00
N GLU A 46 -4.02 -8.29 8.16
CA GLU A 46 -3.86 -7.18 9.11
C GLU A 46 -2.41 -7.08 9.60
N ALA A 47 -1.94 -5.85 9.79
CA ALA A 47 -0.60 -5.60 10.28
C ALA A 47 -0.40 -6.15 11.70
N ASP A 48 0.58 -7.04 11.85
CA ASP A 48 1.05 -7.46 13.16
C ASP A 48 1.84 -6.31 13.80
N LYS A 49 1.25 -5.67 14.81
CA LYS A 49 1.86 -4.54 15.52
C LYS A 49 3.14 -4.91 16.29
N LYS A 50 3.44 -6.21 16.47
CA LYS A 50 4.68 -6.66 17.11
C LYS A 50 5.84 -6.80 16.13
N LYS A 51 5.59 -6.66 14.83
CA LYS A 51 6.57 -6.83 13.76
C LYS A 51 6.75 -5.54 12.97
N SER A 52 7.92 -5.39 12.37
CA SER A 52 8.15 -4.37 11.34
C SER A 52 7.79 -4.93 9.97
N HIS A 53 7.04 -4.15 9.19
CA HIS A 53 6.64 -4.48 7.83
C HIS A 53 7.35 -3.54 6.86
N GLU A 54 8.13 -4.09 5.94
CA GLU A 54 8.89 -3.31 4.97
C GLU A 54 8.39 -3.59 3.55
N GLY A 55 8.23 -2.52 2.78
CA GLY A 55 7.71 -2.63 1.42
C GLY A 55 7.13 -1.35 0.87
N GLN A 56 6.63 -1.43 -0.36
CA GLN A 56 6.07 -0.30 -1.08
C GLN A 56 4.59 -0.08 -0.69
N ILE A 57 4.21 1.14 -0.39
CA ILE A 57 2.79 1.50 -0.21
C ILE A 57 2.10 1.49 -1.56
N VAL A 58 1.10 0.64 -1.72
CA VAL A 58 0.34 0.54 -2.98
C VAL A 58 -0.90 1.41 -2.96
N HIS A 59 -1.52 1.56 -1.80
CA HIS A 59 -2.70 2.38 -1.59
C HIS A 59 -2.72 2.95 -0.17
N SER A 60 -3.24 4.16 -0.04
CA SER A 60 -3.29 4.89 1.23
C SER A 60 -4.43 5.89 1.14
N ASP A 61 -5.45 5.70 1.97
CA ASP A 61 -6.59 6.60 2.10
C ASP A 61 -7.07 6.69 3.56
N LYS A 62 -8.23 7.33 3.78
CA LYS A 62 -8.83 7.50 5.10
C LYS A 62 -9.42 6.20 5.68
N GLY A 63 -9.66 5.19 4.84
CA GLY A 63 -10.21 3.90 5.26
C GLY A 63 -9.12 2.88 5.61
N ALA A 64 -8.08 2.77 4.78
CA ALA A 64 -7.00 1.80 4.96
C ALA A 64 -5.70 2.22 4.26
N ILE A 65 -4.59 1.79 4.84
CA ILE A 65 -3.27 1.83 4.19
C ILE A 65 -2.89 0.40 3.81
N TYR A 66 -2.48 0.21 2.57
CA TYR A 66 -2.04 -1.08 2.04
C TYR A 66 -0.57 -1.01 1.62
N GLN A 67 0.22 -1.89 2.21
CA GLN A 67 1.64 -2.05 1.92
C GLN A 67 1.87 -3.40 1.25
N LYS A 68 2.68 -3.42 0.19
CA LYS A 68 3.15 -4.66 -0.44
C LYS A 68 4.48 -5.06 0.17
N ALA A 69 4.47 -6.07 1.03
CA ALA A 69 5.66 -6.67 1.62
C ALA A 69 5.98 -7.97 0.88
N GLY A 70 6.92 -7.92 -0.07
CA GLY A 70 7.25 -9.06 -0.93
C GLY A 70 6.08 -9.49 -1.81
N SER A 71 5.56 -10.70 -1.57
CA SER A 71 4.45 -11.31 -2.34
C SER A 71 3.05 -11.05 -1.75
N TYR A 72 2.98 -10.57 -0.50
CA TYR A 72 1.71 -10.37 0.21
C TYR A 72 1.43 -8.89 0.47
N LEU A 73 0.16 -8.61 0.81
CA LEU A 73 -0.32 -7.29 1.17
C LEU A 73 -0.58 -7.24 2.67
N VAL A 74 -0.14 -6.16 3.29
CA VAL A 74 -0.38 -5.85 4.69
C VAL A 74 -1.30 -4.64 4.76
N LYS A 75 -2.35 -4.74 5.57
CA LYS A 75 -3.33 -3.69 5.82
C LYS A 75 -3.06 -3.04 7.17
N HIS A 76 -2.85 -1.74 7.17
CA HIS A 76 -2.64 -0.93 8.37
C HIS A 76 -3.85 0.00 8.61
N LYS A 77 -4.15 0.27 9.88
CA LYS A 77 -5.22 1.20 10.27
C LYS A 77 -4.71 2.64 10.15
N PRO A 78 -5.37 3.53 9.39
CA PRO A 78 -4.96 4.94 9.25
C PRO A 78 -4.88 5.68 10.59
N SER A 79 -5.75 5.31 11.55
CA SER A 79 -5.79 5.89 12.90
C SER A 79 -4.52 5.69 13.72
N ASP A 80 -3.69 4.72 13.36
CA ASP A 80 -2.42 4.46 14.06
C ASP A 80 -1.31 5.45 13.63
N PHE A 81 -1.52 6.21 12.55
CA PHE A 81 -0.52 7.10 11.95
C PHE A 81 -0.82 8.57 12.25
N ASP A 82 0.22 9.35 12.53
CA ASP A 82 0.14 10.81 12.54
C ASP A 82 0.01 11.38 11.12
N ILE A 83 0.80 10.82 10.20
CA ILE A 83 0.87 11.21 8.80
C ILE A 83 0.76 9.93 7.97
N LEU A 84 -0.22 9.90 7.06
CA LEU A 84 -0.42 8.76 6.18
C LEU A 84 0.75 8.67 5.19
N PRO A 85 1.33 7.48 5.00
CA PRO A 85 2.42 7.31 4.05
C PRO A 85 1.87 7.43 2.62
N PHE A 86 2.71 7.94 1.71
CA PHE A 86 2.30 8.20 0.34
C PHE A 86 2.40 6.94 -0.53
N ALA A 87 1.41 6.70 -1.37
CA ALA A 87 1.46 5.58 -2.31
C ALA A 87 2.61 5.72 -3.32
N GLY A 88 3.35 4.64 -3.52
CA GLY A 88 4.57 4.60 -4.31
C GLY A 88 5.86 4.65 -3.47
N SER A 89 5.78 5.17 -2.24
CA SER A 89 6.94 5.19 -1.32
C SER A 89 7.25 3.80 -0.76
N THR A 90 8.53 3.48 -0.63
CA THR A 90 9.00 2.29 0.09
C THR A 90 9.36 2.70 1.51
N VAL A 91 8.64 2.14 2.48
CA VAL A 91 8.80 2.47 3.89
C VAL A 91 8.88 1.19 4.71
N LYS A 92 9.48 1.32 5.89
CA LYS A 92 9.39 0.35 6.97
C LYS A 92 8.41 0.89 8.00
N ILE A 93 7.37 0.12 8.29
CA ILE A 93 6.34 0.45 9.27
C ILE A 93 6.56 -0.44 10.49
N SER A 94 6.87 0.17 11.62
CA SER A 94 6.88 -0.47 12.93
C SER A 94 5.83 0.16 13.83
N TYR A 95 5.57 -0.43 14.98
CA TYR A 95 4.64 0.13 15.96
C TYR A 95 5.33 0.28 17.31
N SER A 96 5.13 1.44 17.94
CA SER A 96 5.55 1.69 19.31
C SER A 96 4.73 0.86 20.31
N GLU A 97 5.17 0.80 21.57
CA GLU A 97 4.44 0.12 22.66
C GLU A 97 3.03 0.69 22.88
N ARG A 98 2.80 1.95 22.51
CA ARG A 98 1.48 2.61 22.54
C ARG A 98 0.60 2.28 21.32
N GLY A 99 1.07 1.41 20.42
CA GLY A 99 0.36 1.00 19.21
C GLY A 99 0.33 2.04 18.09
N ARG A 100 1.13 3.12 18.21
CA ARG A 100 1.32 4.15 17.17
C ARG A 100 2.30 3.67 16.12
N ALA A 101 1.95 3.88 14.86
CA ALA A 101 2.79 3.52 13.72
C ALA A 101 3.95 4.52 13.58
N VAL A 102 5.14 3.97 13.38
CA VAL A 102 6.35 4.71 13.07
C VAL A 102 6.76 4.31 11.66
N THR A 103 6.84 5.30 10.77
CA THR A 103 7.24 5.10 9.37
C THR A 103 8.66 5.59 9.17
N GLU A 104 9.55 4.68 8.81
CA GLU A 104 10.92 5.00 8.41
C GLU A 104 11.01 4.85 6.89
N ALA A 105 11.67 5.79 6.21
CA ALA A 105 12.00 5.59 4.81
C ALA A 105 12.90 4.34 4.72
N ALA A 106 12.44 3.31 4.02
CA ALA A 106 13.30 2.16 3.75
C ALA A 106 14.42 2.70 2.87
N SER A 107 15.66 2.64 3.35
CA SER A 107 16.81 3.08 2.59
C SER A 107 16.75 2.38 1.25
N GLN A 108 16.51 3.15 0.17
CA GLN A 108 16.68 2.63 -1.17
C GLN A 108 18.11 2.11 -1.21
N GLN A 109 18.29 0.79 -1.22
CA GLN A 109 19.55 0.22 -1.66
C GLN A 109 19.73 0.76 -3.07
N GLN A 110 20.57 1.78 -3.12
CA GLN A 110 20.89 2.54 -4.30
C GLN A 110 21.68 1.56 -5.17
N SER A 111 20.99 0.73 -5.96
CA SER A 111 21.60 0.09 -7.12
C SER A 111 21.82 1.21 -8.13
N ARG A 112 22.90 1.97 -7.88
CA ARG A 112 23.56 2.83 -8.86
C ARG A 112 24.01 1.94 -10.01
N GLY A 113 23.11 1.72 -10.96
CA GLY A 113 23.45 1.39 -12.33
C GLY A 113 23.43 2.67 -13.16
N LEU A 114 24.32 3.63 -12.87
CA LEU A 114 24.72 4.59 -13.91
C LEU A 114 25.60 3.79 -14.88
N SER A 115 24.98 3.21 -15.90
CA SER A 115 25.68 2.68 -17.05
C SER A 115 25.68 3.73 -18.15
N ARG A 116 26.86 4.33 -18.28
CA ARG A 116 27.48 5.12 -19.37
C ARG A 116 26.62 5.55 -20.55
#